data_AF-A0A1V5B9I9-F1
#
_entry.id   AF-A0A1V5B9I9-F1
#
_cell.length_a   1.000
_cell.length_b   1.000
_cell.length_c   1.000
_cell.angle_alpha   90.00
_cell.angle_beta   90.00
_cell.angle_gamma   90.00
#
_symmetry.space_group_name_H-M   'P 1'
#
loop_
_entity.id
_entity.type
_entity.pdbx_description
1 polymer ?
#
loop_
_entity_poly.entity_id
_entity_poly.type
_entity_poly.pdbx_seq_one_letter_code
_entity_poly.pdbx_strand_id
1 'polypeptide(L)'
;MYYLKSDIAHILNFEEHIKRVVWDDIASLDDSTVEKLQTMSEADIKEMIGLYWERDKGEIQEQVDSIESAKIIFYEIWEKELKGTIEAWDDNHPTQAA
;
A
#
# COMPACT_ATOMS: atom_id res chain seq x y z
N MET A 1 29.72 10.77 14.07
CA MET A 1 29.03 9.76 13.25
C MET A 1 27.54 10.08 13.34
N TYR A 2 27.01 10.94 12.45
CA TYR A 2 25.60 11.37 12.43
C TYR A 2 24.84 10.54 11.39
N TYR A 3 24.43 9.32 11.74
CA TYR A 3 23.77 8.40 10.79
C TYR A 3 22.24 8.43 10.94
N LEU A 4 21.73 8.62 12.16
CA LEU A 4 20.30 8.48 12.45
C LEU A 4 19.38 9.50 11.75
N LYS A 5 19.78 10.77 11.58
CA LYS A 5 18.93 11.78 10.92
C LYS A 5 18.85 11.62 9.41
N SER A 6 19.91 11.11 8.77
CA SER A 6 19.91 10.85 7.32
C SER A 6 19.04 9.64 7.02
N ASP A 7 19.22 8.55 7.78
CA ASP A 7 18.49 7.30 7.58
C ASP A 7 16.98 7.49 7.78
N ILE A 8 16.56 8.24 8.80
CA ILE A 8 15.13 8.56 9.03
C ILE A 8 14.56 9.39 7.87
N ALA A 9 15.28 10.39 7.37
CA ALA A 9 14.80 11.20 6.25
C ALA A 9 14.67 10.37 4.96
N HIS A 10 15.57 9.42 4.74
CA HIS A 10 15.52 8.50 3.61
C HIS A 10 14.34 7.53 3.72
N ILE A 11 14.08 6.98 4.91
CA ILE A 11 12.91 6.13 5.19
C ILE A 11 11.61 6.90 4.95
N LEU A 12 11.48 8.11 5.49
CA LEU A 12 10.28 8.94 5.30
C LEU A 12 10.06 9.30 3.82
N ASN A 13 11.12 9.63 3.08
CA ASN A 13 11.02 9.90 1.65
C ASN A 13 10.59 8.65 0.87
N PHE A 14 11.11 7.47 1.25
CA PHE A 14 10.71 6.21 0.65
C PHE A 14 9.23 5.91 0.95
N GLU A 15 8.80 6.05 2.20
CA GLU A 15 7.39 5.90 2.58
C GLU A 15 6.48 6.82 1.77
N GLU A 16 6.82 8.10 1.65
CA GLU A 16 6.05 9.06 0.85
C GLU A 16 6.03 8.71 -0.64
N HIS A 17 7.12 8.19 -1.18
CA HIS A 17 7.17 7.70 -2.54
C HIS A 17 6.21 6.51 -2.73
N ILE A 18 6.29 5.50 -1.86
CA ILE A 18 5.41 4.33 -1.93
C ILE A 18 3.94 4.72 -1.77
N LYS A 19 3.60 5.60 -0.83
CA LYS A 19 2.22 6.10 -0.69
C LYS A 19 1.65 6.66 -1.98
N ARG A 20 2.45 7.42 -2.75
CA ARG A 20 1.99 7.96 -4.04
C ARG A 20 1.70 6.85 -5.04
N VAL A 21 2.59 5.85 -5.13
CA VAL A 21 2.39 4.69 -6.02
C VAL A 21 1.11 3.95 -5.62
N VAL A 22 0.94 3.66 -4.33
CA VAL A 22 -0.26 3.00 -3.81
C VAL A 22 -1.52 3.81 -4.11
N TRP A 23 -1.50 5.12 -3.91
CA TRP A 23 -2.64 5.98 -4.22
C TRP A 23 -2.98 6.01 -5.70
N ASP A 24 -1.98 6.06 -6.58
CA ASP A 24 -2.21 6.01 -8.03
C ASP A 24 -2.84 4.68 -8.43
N ASP A 25 -2.38 3.55 -7.86
CA ASP A 25 -2.97 2.24 -8.09
C ASP A 25 -4.39 2.15 -7.56
N ILE A 26 -4.62 2.57 -6.32
CA ILE A 26 -5.95 2.57 -5.70
C ILE A 26 -6.92 3.47 -6.46
N ALA A 27 -6.48 4.66 -6.87
CA ALA A 27 -7.31 5.59 -7.65
C ALA A 27 -7.66 5.03 -9.04
N SER A 28 -6.91 4.05 -9.55
CA SER A 28 -7.22 3.34 -10.79
C SER A 28 -8.24 2.22 -10.62
N LEU A 29 -8.54 1.82 -9.37
CA LEU A 29 -9.57 0.82 -9.09
C LEU A 29 -10.95 1.41 -9.36
N ASP A 30 -11.79 0.66 -10.07
CA ASP A 30 -13.19 1.02 -10.26
C ASP A 30 -14.05 0.63 -9.04
N ASP A 31 -15.24 1.22 -8.94
CA ASP A 31 -16.19 0.97 -7.84
C ASP A 31 -16.51 -0.53 -7.68
N SER A 32 -16.54 -1.29 -8.78
CA SER A 32 -16.82 -2.74 -8.75
C SER A 32 -15.69 -3.54 -8.12
N THR A 33 -14.46 -3.04 -8.22
CA THR A 33 -13.26 -3.64 -7.64
C THR A 33 -13.18 -3.27 -6.17
N VAL A 34 -13.50 -2.02 -5.80
CA VAL A 34 -13.58 -1.60 -4.39
C VAL A 34 -14.64 -2.39 -3.63
N GLU A 35 -15.82 -2.60 -4.20
CA GLU A 35 -16.88 -3.42 -3.60
C GLU A 35 -16.41 -4.88 -3.38
N LYS A 36 -15.69 -5.47 -4.36
CA LYS A 36 -15.12 -6.81 -4.19
C LYS A 36 -14.10 -6.87 -3.08
N LEU A 37 -13.24 -5.86 -2.95
CA LEU A 37 -12.21 -5.79 -1.92
C LEU A 37 -12.78 -5.88 -0.51
N GLN A 38 -14.00 -5.40 -0.27
CA GLN A 38 -14.69 -5.52 1.03
C GLN A 38 -15.03 -6.96 1.40
N THR A 39 -15.22 -7.82 0.41
CA THR A 39 -15.61 -9.23 0.58
C THR A 39 -14.44 -10.20 0.44
N MET A 40 -13.26 -9.69 0.06
CA MET A 40 -12.06 -10.50 -0.08
C MET A 40 -11.52 -10.91 1.29
N SER A 41 -10.92 -12.10 1.34
CA SER A 41 -10.23 -12.53 2.56
C SER A 41 -8.93 -11.75 2.74
N GLU A 42 -8.45 -11.66 3.98
CA GLU A 42 -7.14 -11.06 4.28
C GLU A 42 -6.00 -11.75 3.50
N ALA A 43 -6.13 -13.05 3.24
CA ALA A 43 -5.16 -13.79 2.44
C ALA A 43 -5.14 -13.34 0.97
N ASP A 44 -6.33 -13.15 0.36
CA ASP A 44 -6.44 -12.70 -1.03
C ASP A 44 -5.94 -11.26 -1.18
N ILE A 45 -6.21 -10.40 -0.19
CA ILE A 45 -5.68 -9.03 -0.15
C ILE A 45 -4.14 -9.05 -0.09
N LYS A 46 -3.56 -9.89 0.76
CA LYS A 46 -2.10 -10.05 0.86
C LYS A 46 -1.47 -10.61 -0.42
N GLU A 47 -2.16 -11.53 -1.09
CA GLU A 47 -1.73 -12.04 -2.40
C GLU A 47 -1.72 -10.92 -3.45
N MET A 48 -2.79 -10.12 -3.51
CA MET A 48 -2.88 -8.96 -4.40
C MET A 48 -1.76 -7.95 -4.15
N ILE A 49 -1.53 -7.57 -2.88
CA ILE A 49 -0.41 -6.67 -2.51
C ILE A 49 0.93 -7.29 -2.95
N GLY A 50 1.08 -8.61 -2.85
CA GLY A 50 2.26 -9.32 -3.35
C GLY A 50 2.47 -9.20 -4.86
N LEU A 51 1.40 -9.13 -5.66
CA LEU A 51 1.49 -8.90 -7.10
C LEU A 51 2.00 -7.48 -7.40
N TYR A 52 1.50 -6.47 -6.68
CA TYR A 52 2.01 -5.10 -6.78
C TYR A 52 3.48 -5.00 -6.35
N TRP A 53 3.86 -5.71 -5.28
CA TRP A 53 5.25 -5.79 -4.86
C TRP A 53 6.14 -6.36 -5.97
N GLU A 54 5.81 -7.50 -6.57
CA GLU A 54 6.65 -8.07 -7.64
C GLU A 54 6.69 -7.20 -8.91
N ARG A 55 5.65 -6.39 -9.17
CA ARG A 55 5.66 -5.37 -10.23
C ARG A 55 6.69 -4.27 -9.95
N ASP A 56 6.71 -3.72 -8.72
CA ASP A 56 7.45 -2.49 -8.39
C ASP A 56 8.84 -2.75 -7.80
N LYS A 57 9.08 -3.97 -7.30
CA LYS A 57 10.34 -4.39 -6.68
C LYS A 57 11.57 -4.09 -7.53
N GLY A 58 11.44 -4.19 -8.86
CA GLY A 58 12.51 -3.91 -9.81
C GLY A 58 13.02 -2.46 -9.75
N GLU A 59 12.13 -1.50 -9.50
CA GLU A 59 12.47 -0.08 -9.36
C GLU A 59 12.84 0.27 -7.91
N ILE A 60 12.19 -0.38 -6.94
CA ILE A 60 12.46 -0.17 -5.51
C ILE A 60 13.88 -0.63 -5.16
N GLN A 61 14.34 -1.78 -5.66
CA GLN A 61 15.67 -2.33 -5.36
C GLN A 61 16.82 -1.39 -5.76
N GLU A 62 16.61 -0.50 -6.73
CA GLU A 62 17.63 0.45 -7.18
C GLU A 62 17.74 1.68 -6.26
N GLN A 63 16.76 1.86 -5.37
CA GLN A 63 16.59 3.06 -4.55
C GLN A 63 16.78 2.80 -3.04
N VAL A 64 16.92 1.54 -2.64
CA VAL A 64 16.99 1.13 -1.22
C VAL A 64 18.20 0.25 -0.94
N ASP A 65 18.82 0.43 0.23
CA ASP A 65 19.95 -0.39 0.67
C ASP A 65 19.51 -1.78 1.17
N SER A 66 18.25 -1.93 1.58
CA SER A 66 17.68 -3.16 2.13
C SER A 66 16.30 -3.42 1.51
N ILE A 67 16.25 -4.42 0.61
CA ILE A 67 15.01 -4.83 -0.03
C ILE A 67 14.03 -5.46 0.97
N GLU A 68 14.53 -6.11 2.02
CA GLU A 68 13.69 -6.71 3.06
C GLU A 68 12.97 -5.63 3.87
N SER A 69 13.69 -4.57 4.25
CA SER A 69 13.10 -3.41 4.95
C SER A 69 12.11 -2.66 4.07
N ALA A 70 12.45 -2.47 2.80
CA ALA A 70 11.55 -1.85 1.82
C ALA A 70 10.26 -2.65 1.64
N LYS A 71 10.34 -3.98 1.63
CA LYS A 71 9.16 -4.86 1.54
C LYS A 71 8.23 -4.68 2.75
N ILE A 72 8.77 -4.60 3.96
CA ILE A 72 7.96 -4.39 5.17
C ILE A 72 7.19 -3.08 5.07
N ILE A 73 7.89 -1.98 4.76
CA ILE A 73 7.29 -0.65 4.60
C ILE A 73 6.23 -0.65 3.50
N PHE A 74 6.52 -1.31 2.37
CA PHE A 74 5.59 -1.41 1.25
C PHE A 74 4.27 -2.06 1.64
N TYR A 75 4.32 -3.21 2.32
CA TYR A 75 3.13 -3.92 2.77
C TYR A 75 2.36 -3.11 3.82
N GLU A 76 3.05 -2.49 4.79
CA GLU A 76 2.42 -1.66 5.81
C GLU A 76 1.66 -0.48 5.20
N ILE A 77 2.23 0.19 4.21
CA ILE A 77 1.57 1.29 3.50
C ILE A 77 0.37 0.76 2.71
N TRP A 78 0.54 -0.30 1.92
CA TRP A 78 -0.55 -0.89 1.14
C TRP A 78 -1.73 -1.30 2.00
N GLU A 79 -1.50 -2.04 3.09
CA GLU A 79 -2.56 -2.48 4.00
C GLU A 79 -3.29 -1.28 4.62
N LYS A 80 -2.54 -0.24 5.02
CA LYS A 80 -3.11 0.97 5.63
C LYS A 80 -3.96 1.76 4.63
N GLU A 81 -3.44 2.05 3.45
CA GLU A 81 -4.14 2.89 2.47
C GLU A 81 -5.34 2.15 1.85
N LEU A 82 -5.22 0.84 1.61
CA LEU A 82 -6.33 0.01 1.14
C LEU A 82 -7.46 -0.06 2.18
N LYS A 83 -7.12 -0.28 3.45
CA LYS A 83 -8.10 -0.26 4.54
C LYS A 83 -8.80 1.10 4.64
N GLY A 84 -8.06 2.19 4.60
CA GLY A 84 -8.64 3.54 4.62
C GLY A 84 -9.57 3.80 3.43
N THR A 85 -9.26 3.23 2.27
CA THR A 85 -10.11 3.33 1.07
C THR A 85 -11.42 2.55 1.24
N ILE A 86 -11.34 1.31 1.76
CA ILE A 86 -12.53 0.48 2.03
C ILE A 86 -13.44 1.16 3.06
N GLU A 87 -12.88 1.66 4.16
CA GLU A 87 -13.62 2.37 5.22
C GLU A 87 -14.28 3.66 4.67
N ALA A 88 -13.54 4.45 3.88
CA ALA A 88 -14.08 5.65 3.25
C ALA A 88 -15.20 5.33 2.23
N TRP A 89 -15.12 4.18 1.56
CA TRP A 89 -16.19 3.74 0.66
C TRP A 89 -17.44 3.36 1.45
N ASP A 90 -17.32 2.61 2.55
CA ASP A 90 -18.43 2.23 3.43
C ASP A 90 -19.16 3.45 4.00
N ASP A 91 -18.42 4.49 4.42
CA ASP A 91 -19.01 5.73 4.92
C ASP A 91 -19.83 6.48 3.85
N ASN A 92 -19.44 6.39 2.58
CA ASN A 92 -20.11 7.03 1.45
C ASN A 92 -21.23 6.17 0.83
N HIS A 93 -21.15 4.85 1.00
CA HIS A 93 -22.11 3.87 0.52
C HIS A 93 -22.50 2.96 1.67
N PRO A 94 -23.23 3.46 2.69
CA PRO A 94 -23.60 2.67 3.84
C PRO A 94 -24.37 1.45 3.33
N THR A 95 -23.71 0.30 3.37
CA THR A 95 -24.33 -0.97 3.09
C THR A 95 -25.47 -1.08 4.09
N GLN A 96 -26.71 -1.08 3.60
CA GLN A 96 -27.87 -1.33 4.45
C GLN A 96 -27.67 -2.72 5.04
N ALA A 97 -27.19 -2.77 6.29
CA ALA A 97 -27.22 -3.97 7.10
C ALA A 97 -28.70 -4.38 7.21
N ALA A 98 -29.09 -5.34 6.36
CA ALA A 98 -30.39 -5.98 6.37
C ALA A 98 -30.43 -7.08 7.42
#